data_AF-A0AAU2M0T1-F1
#
_entry.id   AF-A0AAU2M0T1-F1
#
_cell.length_a   1.000
_cell.length_b   1.000
_cell.length_c   1.000
_cell.angle_alpha   90.00
_cell.angle_beta   90.00
_cell.angle_gamma   90.00
#
_symmetry.space_group_name_H-M   'P 1'
#
loop_
_entity.id
_entity.type
_entity.pdbx_description
1 polymer ?
#
loop_
_entity_poly.entity_id
_entity_poly.type
_entity_poly.pdbx_seq_one_letter_code
_entity_poly.pdbx_strand_id
1 'polypeptide(L)'
;MANTWHGEFPWQYLPASKAHPSPGTTPVRTYTPNAYGLHGMAGNVWEWTSDHYAEPQRHPDPAPQACCAPGNPPRNPPRNARVGLPDHGNAAAERFTRRVTKGGSHLCAPNYCR
;
A
#
# COMPACT_ATOMS: atom_id res chain seq x y z
N MET A 1 -16.42 -4.76 6.90
CA MET A 1 -15.19 -5.40 7.41
C MET A 1 -14.35 -5.81 6.21
N ALA A 2 -13.01 -5.79 6.23
CA ALA A 2 -12.18 -6.09 5.04
C ALA A 2 -11.54 -7.49 5.13
N ASN A 3 -10.98 -7.99 4.02
CA ASN A 3 -10.22 -9.24 4.02
C ASN A 3 -8.77 -9.00 4.50
N THR A 4 -8.46 -9.38 5.73
CA THR A 4 -7.13 -9.23 6.36
C THR A 4 -6.71 -10.54 7.03
N TRP A 5 -5.48 -10.61 7.53
CA TRP A 5 -5.01 -11.76 8.31
C TRP A 5 -5.53 -11.68 9.75
N HIS A 6 -6.05 -12.79 10.24
CA HIS A 6 -6.55 -12.95 11.60
C HIS A 6 -5.76 -14.06 12.30
N GLY A 7 -5.22 -13.77 13.49
CA GLY A 7 -4.28 -14.65 14.21
C GLY A 7 -2.83 -14.16 14.11
N GLU A 8 -1.89 -15.00 14.56
CA GLU A 8 -0.46 -14.68 14.56
C GLU A 8 0.17 -14.91 13.17
N PHE A 9 0.30 -13.83 12.40
CA PHE A 9 1.04 -13.86 11.12
C PHE A 9 2.52 -14.23 11.34
N PRO A 10 3.14 -15.07 10.49
CA PRO A 10 2.61 -15.70 9.26
C PRO A 10 2.13 -17.15 9.43
N TRP A 11 2.08 -17.69 10.66
CA TRP A 11 1.96 -19.14 10.88
C TRP A 11 0.60 -19.59 11.42
N GLN A 12 -0.13 -18.70 12.09
CA GLN A 12 -1.44 -19.00 12.66
C GLN A 12 -2.51 -18.18 11.96
N TYR A 13 -3.46 -18.89 11.35
CA TYR A 13 -4.64 -18.30 10.74
C TYR A 13 -5.89 -18.72 11.50
N LEU A 14 -6.67 -17.73 11.95
CA LEU A 14 -7.94 -17.89 12.64
C LEU A 14 -9.05 -17.39 11.71
N PRO A 15 -9.94 -18.26 11.20
CA PRO A 15 -10.98 -17.86 10.26
C PRO A 15 -11.89 -16.77 10.85
N ALA A 16 -11.93 -15.61 10.20
CA ALA A 16 -12.69 -14.44 10.66
C ALA A 16 -14.20 -14.58 10.42
N SER A 17 -14.59 -15.34 9.39
CA SER A 17 -15.98 -15.54 8.99
C SER A 17 -16.14 -16.76 8.08
N LYS A 18 -17.39 -17.22 7.87
CA LYS A 18 -17.68 -18.27 6.87
C LYS A 18 -17.29 -17.87 5.44
N ALA A 19 -17.27 -16.56 5.14
CA ALA A 19 -16.86 -16.04 3.84
C ALA A 19 -15.33 -16.05 3.64
N HIS A 20 -14.56 -16.34 4.69
CA HIS A 20 -13.10 -16.37 4.68
C HIS A 20 -12.57 -17.56 5.49
N PRO A 21 -12.84 -18.80 5.02
CA PRO A 21 -12.53 -20.03 5.76
C PRO A 21 -11.03 -20.37 5.76
N SER A 22 -10.24 -19.78 4.86
CA SER A 22 -8.81 -20.04 4.68
C SER A 22 -8.05 -18.77 4.29
N PRO A 23 -6.73 -18.70 4.53
CA PRO A 23 -5.92 -17.58 4.06
C PRO A 23 -6.03 -17.43 2.54
N GLY A 24 -6.02 -16.18 2.07
CA GLY A 24 -6.04 -15.86 0.65
C GLY A 24 -7.01 -14.75 0.29
N THR A 25 -7.19 -14.58 -1.01
CA THR A 25 -8.11 -13.58 -1.56
C THR A 25 -9.56 -14.06 -1.46
N THR A 26 -10.48 -13.10 -1.51
CA THR A 26 -11.93 -13.32 -1.60
C THR A 26 -12.48 -12.66 -2.86
N PRO A 27 -13.62 -13.12 -3.39
CA PRO A 27 -14.29 -12.45 -4.50
C PRO A 27 -14.53 -10.96 -4.22
N VAL A 28 -14.48 -10.12 -5.25
CA VAL A 28 -14.85 -8.71 -5.12
C VAL A 28 -16.30 -8.60 -4.61
N ARG A 29 -16.58 -7.57 -3.81
CA ARG A 29 -17.87 -7.34 -3.15
C ARG A 29 -18.32 -8.39 -2.12
N THR A 30 -17.44 -9.29 -1.68
CA THR A 30 -17.73 -10.21 -0.56
C THR A 30 -18.07 -9.46 0.73
N TYR A 31 -17.38 -8.35 0.97
CA TYR A 31 -17.55 -7.53 2.15
C TYR A 31 -18.34 -6.25 1.86
N THR A 32 -18.95 -5.67 2.89
CA THR A 32 -19.73 -4.42 2.78
C THR A 32 -18.90 -3.26 2.21
N PRO A 33 -19.50 -2.42 1.36
CA PRO A 33 -18.83 -1.25 0.82
C PRO A 33 -18.62 -0.17 1.89
N ASN A 34 -17.70 0.76 1.63
CA ASN A 34 -17.61 2.01 2.37
C ASN A 34 -18.74 2.98 1.97
N ALA A 35 -18.78 4.18 2.59
CA ALA A 35 -19.80 5.20 2.30
C ALA A 35 -19.83 5.70 0.85
N TYR A 36 -18.78 5.42 0.06
CA TYR A 36 -18.70 5.76 -1.37
C TYR A 36 -19.12 4.61 -2.29
N GLY A 37 -19.58 3.48 -1.75
CA GLY A 37 -19.94 2.29 -2.54
C GLY A 37 -18.75 1.45 -2.99
N LEU A 38 -17.54 1.73 -2.50
CA LEU A 38 -16.31 0.99 -2.87
C LEU A 38 -16.10 -0.20 -1.95
N HIS A 39 -15.69 -1.34 -2.52
CA HIS A 39 -15.45 -2.59 -1.78
C HIS A 39 -13.96 -2.92 -1.77
N GLY A 40 -13.49 -3.62 -0.73
CA GLY A 40 -12.12 -4.17 -0.70
C GLY A 40 -11.01 -3.14 -0.45
N MET A 41 -11.31 -1.85 -0.36
CA MET A 41 -10.32 -0.75 -0.28
C MET A 41 -9.28 -0.86 0.86
N ALA A 42 -9.50 -1.68 1.88
CA ALA A 42 -8.63 -1.81 3.06
C ALA A 42 -8.08 -3.23 3.27
N GLY A 43 -8.21 -4.12 2.28
CA GLY A 43 -7.80 -5.51 2.41
C GLY A 43 -7.84 -6.24 1.07
N ASN A 44 -7.83 -7.56 1.11
CA ASN A 44 -7.80 -8.45 -0.04
C ASN A 44 -6.46 -8.40 -0.77
N VAL A 45 -6.20 -7.34 -1.56
CA VAL A 45 -4.96 -7.20 -2.34
C VAL A 45 -4.51 -5.74 -2.33
N TRP A 46 -3.19 -5.55 -2.41
CA TRP A 46 -2.63 -4.23 -2.71
C TRP A 46 -3.08 -3.75 -4.08
N GLU A 47 -3.39 -2.46 -4.18
CA GLU A 47 -3.85 -1.83 -5.42
C GLU A 47 -2.78 -0.86 -5.94
N TRP A 48 -2.32 -1.08 -7.17
CA TRP A 48 -1.37 -0.19 -7.84
C TRP A 48 -1.97 1.18 -8.10
N THR A 49 -1.16 2.23 -7.95
CA THR A 49 -1.53 3.60 -8.31
C THR A 49 -0.64 4.15 -9.43
N SER A 50 -1.06 5.26 -10.04
CA SER A 50 -0.24 5.94 -11.05
C SER A 50 0.93 6.74 -10.44
N ASP A 51 0.92 6.91 -9.13
CA ASP A 51 1.85 7.73 -8.37
C ASP A 51 3.22 7.07 -8.32
N HIS A 52 4.28 7.85 -8.50
CA HIS A 52 5.65 7.35 -8.33
C HIS A 52 5.95 7.22 -6.85
N TYR A 53 6.60 6.13 -6.47
CA TYR A 53 7.14 6.00 -5.13
C TYR A 53 8.34 6.92 -5.00
N ALA A 54 8.26 7.86 -4.07
CA ALA A 54 9.41 8.61 -3.59
C ALA A 54 9.76 8.08 -2.20
N GLU A 55 11.05 7.86 -1.95
CA GLU A 55 11.50 7.57 -0.60
C GLU A 55 11.13 8.75 0.30
N PRO A 56 10.54 8.52 1.49
CA PRO A 56 10.27 9.59 2.41
C PRO A 56 11.59 10.29 2.73
N GLN A 57 11.80 11.50 2.22
CA GLN A 57 12.71 12.42 2.87
C GLN A 57 12.19 12.50 4.31
N ARG A 58 13.02 12.23 5.32
CA ARG A 58 12.60 12.41 6.72
C ARG A 58 11.96 13.78 6.82
N HIS A 59 10.63 13.82 6.86
CA HIS A 59 9.93 15.06 7.14
C HIS A 59 10.34 15.42 8.56
N PRO A 60 11.03 16.55 8.78
CA PRO A 60 11.22 17.04 10.13
C PRO A 60 9.82 17.43 10.61
N ASP A 61 9.28 16.60 11.49
CA ASP A 61 7.95 16.71 12.09
C ASP A 61 6.75 16.68 11.11
N PRO A 62 5.56 16.26 11.57
CA PRO A 62 4.35 16.34 10.76
C PRO A 62 4.13 17.80 10.36
N ALA A 63 4.17 18.08 9.05
CA ALA A 63 3.81 19.38 8.54
C ALA A 63 2.42 19.74 9.10
N PRO A 64 2.27 20.89 9.79
CA PRO A 64 1.03 21.23 10.50
C PRO A 64 -0.20 21.40 9.60
N GLN A 65 -0.02 21.32 8.27
CA GLN A 65 -1.09 21.40 7.29
C GLN A 65 -0.79 20.60 6.03
N ALA A 66 -1.80 19.83 5.57
CA ALA A 66 -1.80 19.09 4.31
C ALA A 66 -1.75 19.97 3.05
N CYS A 67 -1.78 21.30 3.21
CA CYS A 67 -1.87 22.29 2.14
C CYS A 67 -0.65 22.30 1.22
N CYS A 68 0.52 21.89 1.73
CA CYS A 68 1.80 21.95 1.02
C CYS A 68 2.42 20.56 0.84
N ALA A 69 1.60 19.50 0.72
CA ALA A 69 2.11 18.22 0.30
C ALA A 69 2.85 18.41 -1.05
N PRO A 70 4.11 17.95 -1.19
CA PRO A 70 4.82 18.04 -2.46
C PRO A 70 3.95 17.46 -3.57
N GLY A 71 3.77 18.21 -4.66
CA GLY A 71 3.02 17.72 -5.80
C GLY A 71 3.60 16.40 -6.30
N ASN A 72 2.73 15.47 -6.70
CA ASN A 72 3.16 14.20 -7.26
C ASN A 72 4.07 14.50 -8.46
N PRO A 73 5.28 13.92 -8.54
CA PRO A 73 6.14 14.12 -9.69
C PRO A 73 5.41 13.68 -10.97
N PRO A 74 5.68 14.33 -12.12
CA PRO A 74 4.96 14.08 -13.36
C PRO A 74 4.93 12.58 -13.70
N ARG A 75 3.80 12.10 -14.24
CA ARG A 75 3.55 10.66 -14.53
C ARG A 75 4.67 9.99 -15.33
N ASN A 76 5.34 10.75 -16.20
CA ASN A 76 6.51 10.36 -16.99
C ASN A 76 7.64 11.38 -16.78
N PRO A 77 8.46 11.22 -15.74
CA PRO A 77 9.64 12.06 -15.60
C PRO A 77 10.64 11.68 -16.71
N PRO A 78 11.44 12.62 -17.23
CA PRO A 78 12.43 12.30 -18.26
C PRO A 78 13.39 11.23 -17.74
N ARG A 79 13.96 10.42 -18.63
CA ARG A 79 14.73 9.19 -18.28
C ARG A 79 15.90 9.45 -17.30
N ASN A 80 16.34 10.70 -17.18
CA ASN A 80 17.41 11.18 -16.30
C ASN A 80 16.91 11.86 -15.01
N ALA A 81 15.61 12.06 -14.85
CA ALA A 81 15.06 12.61 -13.62
C ALA A 81 15.12 11.54 -12.53
N ARG A 82 15.92 11.81 -11.51
CA ARG A 82 16.07 10.98 -10.31
C ARG A 82 14.81 11.05 -9.43
N VAL A 83 13.65 10.71 -9.99
CA VAL A 83 12.40 10.66 -9.23
C VAL A 83 12.40 9.38 -8.40
N GLY A 84 12.56 9.53 -7.09
CA GLY A 84 12.52 8.42 -6.14
C GLY A 84 13.80 7.59 -6.02
N LEU A 85 14.94 8.05 -6.54
CA LEU A 85 16.25 7.43 -6.32
C LEU A 85 16.94 8.11 -5.14
N PRO A 86 17.27 7.38 -4.06
CA PRO A 86 18.13 7.94 -3.03
C PRO A 86 19.54 8.19 -3.58
N ASP A 87 20.18 9.24 -3.07
CA ASP A 87 21.63 9.44 -3.14
C ASP A 87 22.35 8.52 -2.12
N HIS A 88 21.89 7.27 -2.01
CA HIS A 88 22.60 6.23 -1.27
C HIS A 88 23.60 5.64 -2.26
N GLY A 89 24.90 5.78 -1.96
CA GLY A 89 26.06 5.47 -2.82
C GLY A 89 26.18 4.06 -3.39
N ASN A 90 25.10 3.29 -3.37
CA ASN A 90 24.89 2.02 -4.07
C ASN A 90 23.86 2.24 -5.19
N ALA A 91 24.14 3.20 -6.08
CA ALA A 91 23.40 3.46 -7.31
C ALA A 91 23.65 2.36 -8.38
N ALA A 92 23.66 1.09 -7.96
CA ALA A 92 23.45 -0.03 -8.86
C ALA A 92 21.97 0.00 -9.26
N ALA A 93 21.67 0.94 -10.15
CA ALA A 93 20.40 1.30 -10.77
C ALA A 93 19.29 0.24 -10.64
N GLU A 94 18.29 0.52 -9.80
CA GLU A 94 16.97 -0.07 -9.97
C GLU A 94 16.53 0.19 -11.43
N ARG A 95 16.36 -0.90 -12.20
CA ARG A 95 16.10 -0.82 -13.66
C ARG A 95 14.71 -0.28 -13.99
N PHE A 96 13.83 -0.15 -13.00
CA PHE A 96 12.42 0.21 -13.16
C PHE A 96 12.03 1.25 -12.13
N THR A 97 11.17 2.19 -12.53
CA THR A 97 10.59 3.16 -11.61
C THR A 97 9.63 2.49 -10.63
N ARG A 98 9.78 2.76 -9.34
CA ARG A 98 8.87 2.27 -8.29
C ARG A 98 7.57 3.07 -8.30
N ARG A 99 6.45 2.39 -8.09
CA ARG A 99 5.10 3.00 -8.00
C ARG A 99 4.53 2.78 -6.60
N VAL A 100 3.65 3.68 -6.17
CA VAL A 100 2.94 3.53 -4.90
C VAL A 100 1.83 2.50 -5.04
N THR A 101 1.74 1.59 -4.09
CA THR A 101 0.54 0.76 -3.84
C THR A 101 -0.27 1.35 -2.69
N LYS A 102 -1.59 1.24 -2.75
CA LYS A 102 -2.50 1.67 -1.68
C LYS A 102 -3.44 0.54 -1.30
N GLY A 103 -4.20 0.78 -0.23
CA GLY A 103 -5.16 -0.16 0.32
C GLY A 103 -4.55 -1.06 1.39
N GLY A 104 -5.00 -2.32 1.45
CA GLY A 104 -4.49 -3.33 2.37
C GLY A 104 -4.41 -4.68 1.70
N SER A 105 -4.03 -5.72 2.44
CA SER A 105 -3.90 -7.07 1.89
C SER A 105 -4.49 -8.11 2.84
N HIS A 106 -4.91 -9.25 2.30
CA HIS A 106 -5.22 -10.45 3.09
C HIS A 106 -4.01 -10.97 3.88
N LEU A 107 -2.81 -10.48 3.58
CA LEU A 107 -1.58 -10.74 4.32
C LEU A 107 -1.32 -9.74 5.45
N CYS A 108 -2.08 -8.65 5.56
CA CYS A 108 -1.88 -7.69 6.63
C CYS A 108 -2.53 -8.13 7.92
N ALA A 109 -1.74 -8.11 8.99
CA ALA A 109 -2.14 -8.43 10.35
C ALA A 109 -1.75 -7.28 11.31
N PRO A 110 -2.50 -7.03 12.40
CA PRO A 110 -2.15 -6.01 13.40
C PRO A 110 -0.75 -6.21 14.04
N ASN A 111 -0.26 -7.45 14.08
CA ASN A 111 1.06 -7.79 14.60
C ASN A 111 2.20 -7.63 13.57
N TYR A 112 1.90 -7.26 12.32
CA TYR A 112 2.90 -7.16 11.23
C TYR A 112 2.82 -5.85 10.43
N CYS A 113 1.64 -5.48 9.92
CA CYS A 113 1.44 -4.23 9.19
C CYS A 113 1.20 -3.09 10.20
N ARG A 114 2.28 -2.43 10.64
CA ARG A 114 2.25 -1.25 11.51
C ARG A 114 2.60 0.03 10.76
#